data_AF-A0A9J6P634-F1
#
_entry.id   AF-A0A9J6P634-F1
#
_cell.length_a   1.000
_cell.length_b   1.000
_cell.length_c   1.000
_cell.angle_alpha   90.00
_cell.angle_beta   90.00
_cell.angle_gamma   90.00
#
_symmetry.space_group_name_H-M   'P 1'
#
loop_
_entity.id
_entity.type
_entity.pdbx_description
1 polymer ?
#
loop_
_entity_poly.entity_id
_entity_poly.type
_entity_poly.pdbx_seq_one_letter_code
_entity_poly.pdbx_strand_id
1 'polypeptide(L)'
;MKKNLLTVLILSSVVFLFGCSTENKETDLPKDKKNSIEITDNSSSNNEKNNTETKDTGLSIDNKAGIEFVTLEDRGETFSISTAEITNDQYVNYLNSAYKDNKIVYNREKGEVETTDGYSMIQLSGSRVVKDHNKDGVFELDEMENPLNRCYIEYDKESDSFILVDPTKVDWNQYFDSSKYPNVVDSITDWAELNNGEGQFYGNGDTDKLLPTLEEIKKWPVTFIRYYGAREFADYYGYDLPTREEWIFAAKGGQDFGYATNDGNATDSSAWYNSQAPQQIHKGHAQAYDSIEPNPYGIYNLGGNVWEWTKEWAEWTPNERLGTVDRFFIDDEKRNPIIDESIEFSTQNQYKKSLIGGSFNYFDKTMSIDWTHAAYIHAGNDHFGFRVVK
;
A
#
# COMPACT_ATOMS: atom_id res chain seq x y z
N MET A 1 -13.36 -49.66 32.20
CA MET A 1 -14.70 -50.22 32.56
C MET A 1 -15.18 -49.43 33.79
N LYS A 2 -16.28 -48.68 33.87
CA LYS A 2 -17.54 -48.48 33.13
C LYS A 2 -17.88 -46.96 33.23
N LYS A 3 -18.07 -46.24 32.12
CA LYS A 3 -19.34 -45.66 31.61
C LYS A 3 -20.53 -45.55 32.57
N ASN A 4 -21.08 -44.32 32.66
CA ASN A 4 -22.50 -43.89 32.71
C ASN A 4 -22.57 -42.54 33.47
N LEU A 5 -23.41 -41.55 33.19
CA LEU A 5 -24.34 -41.22 32.12
C LEU A 5 -24.76 -39.74 32.39
N LEU A 6 -24.86 -38.95 31.33
CA LEU A 6 -25.71 -37.78 31.07
C LEU A 6 -26.67 -37.28 32.18
N THR A 7 -26.72 -35.96 32.43
CA THR A 7 -28.00 -35.22 32.59
C THR A 7 -27.82 -33.74 32.22
N VAL A 8 -28.63 -33.31 31.26
CA VAL A 8 -28.86 -31.96 30.75
C VAL A 8 -29.75 -31.18 31.73
N LEU A 9 -29.50 -29.89 31.92
CA LEU A 9 -30.46 -28.97 32.57
C LEU A 9 -30.65 -27.72 31.71
N ILE A 10 -31.84 -27.66 31.11
CA ILE A 10 -32.44 -26.50 30.44
C ILE A 10 -33.42 -25.88 31.46
N LEU A 11 -33.27 -24.58 31.75
CA LEU A 11 -34.33 -23.71 32.30
C LEU A 11 -34.22 -22.38 31.55
N SER A 12 -35.10 -22.10 30.59
CA SER A 12 -36.47 -21.57 30.69
C SER A 12 -36.51 -20.05 30.82
N SER A 13 -37.02 -19.45 29.76
CA SER A 13 -37.29 -18.04 29.48
C SER A 13 -38.12 -17.32 30.55
N VAL A 14 -37.84 -16.04 30.75
CA VAL A 14 -38.82 -15.07 31.29
C VAL A 14 -39.03 -13.97 30.25
N VAL A 15 -40.28 -13.89 29.85
CA VAL A 15 -40.89 -12.90 28.95
C VAL A 15 -41.19 -11.63 29.76
N PHE A 16 -40.86 -10.46 29.21
CA PHE A 16 -41.60 -9.24 29.51
C PHE A 16 -42.07 -8.61 28.19
N LEU A 17 -43.39 -8.58 28.04
CA LEU A 17 -44.17 -7.91 27.00
C LEU A 17 -44.84 -6.72 27.67
N PHE A 18 -44.75 -5.54 27.06
CA PHE A 18 -45.69 -4.39 27.02
C PHE A 18 -44.86 -3.20 26.53
N GLY A 19 -45.24 -2.39 25.55
CA GLY A 19 -46.47 -2.25 24.80
C GLY A 19 -46.25 -1.15 23.75
N CYS A 20 -47.03 -1.22 22.69
CA CYS A 20 -46.99 -0.39 21.49
C CYS A 20 -47.42 1.06 21.75
N SER A 21 -46.78 2.04 21.11
CA SER A 21 -47.48 3.21 20.56
C SER A 21 -46.73 3.78 19.36
N THR A 22 -47.43 3.79 18.23
CA THR A 22 -47.11 4.48 16.98
C THR A 22 -47.22 5.98 17.14
N GLU A 23 -46.27 6.75 16.60
CA GLU A 23 -46.54 8.09 16.08
C GLU A 23 -45.52 8.49 15.02
N ASN A 24 -46.03 8.81 13.82
CA ASN A 24 -45.33 9.43 12.71
C ASN A 24 -44.64 10.71 13.14
N LYS A 25 -43.39 10.93 12.72
CA LYS A 25 -42.85 12.27 12.41
C LYS A 25 -41.79 12.13 11.32
N GLU A 26 -42.16 12.59 10.12
CA GLU A 26 -41.20 13.14 9.16
C GLU A 26 -40.36 14.21 9.89
N THR A 27 -39.05 14.16 9.71
CA THR A 27 -38.18 15.31 10.01
C THR A 27 -37.28 15.56 8.82
N ASP A 28 -37.53 16.72 8.22
CA ASP A 28 -36.81 17.34 7.12
C ASP A 28 -35.29 17.39 7.32
N LEU A 29 -34.56 17.02 6.27
CA LEU A 29 -33.16 17.39 6.08
C LEU A 29 -33.08 18.88 5.72
N PRO A 30 -32.28 19.72 6.41
CA PRO A 30 -32.10 21.10 6.00
C PRO A 30 -31.20 21.17 4.76
N LYS A 31 -31.81 21.53 3.63
CA LYS A 31 -31.14 22.21 2.51
C LYS A 31 -30.92 23.66 2.91
N ASP A 32 -29.68 24.14 2.77
CA ASP A 32 -29.26 25.54 2.59
C ASP A 32 -27.74 25.61 2.83
N LYS A 33 -26.87 26.31 2.10
CA LYS A 33 -27.00 27.45 1.19
C LYS A 33 -25.76 27.50 0.29
N LYS A 34 -25.97 27.66 -1.02
CA LYS A 34 -24.96 28.20 -1.93
C LYS A 34 -24.78 29.69 -1.58
N ASN A 35 -23.62 30.06 -1.05
CA ASN A 35 -23.16 31.45 -1.08
C ASN A 35 -22.10 31.57 -2.17
N SER A 36 -22.54 32.08 -3.32
CA SER A 36 -21.69 32.68 -4.34
C SER A 36 -21.15 34.00 -3.80
N ILE A 37 -19.82 34.12 -3.69
CA ILE A 37 -19.15 35.40 -3.41
C ILE A 37 -18.44 35.83 -4.68
N GLU A 38 -18.88 36.97 -5.21
CA GLU A 38 -18.28 37.71 -6.31
C GLU A 38 -16.87 38.18 -5.91
N ILE A 39 -15.88 37.87 -6.75
CA ILE A 39 -14.54 38.43 -6.66
C ILE A 39 -14.59 39.82 -7.28
N THR A 40 -14.39 40.86 -6.46
CA THR A 40 -14.05 42.21 -6.95
C THR A 40 -12.59 42.48 -6.62
N ASP A 41 -11.80 42.64 -7.69
CA ASP A 41 -10.43 43.15 -7.62
C ASP A 41 -10.42 44.57 -7.05
N ASN A 42 -9.61 44.79 -6.02
CA ASN A 42 -9.06 46.11 -5.74
C ASN A 42 -7.68 45.98 -5.09
N SER A 43 -6.68 46.33 -5.89
CA SER A 43 -5.32 46.59 -5.45
C SER A 43 -5.27 47.82 -4.56
N SER A 44 -4.54 47.75 -3.43
CA SER A 44 -3.83 48.88 -2.81
C SER A 44 -2.98 48.39 -1.64
N SER A 45 -1.71 48.76 -1.69
CA SER A 45 -0.65 48.55 -0.71
C SER A 45 -0.97 49.05 0.71
N ASN A 46 -0.54 48.32 1.74
CA ASN A 46 0.12 48.93 2.90
C ASN A 46 0.97 47.91 3.68
N ASN A 47 2.22 48.32 3.94
CA ASN A 47 3.21 47.65 4.78
C ASN A 47 2.81 47.70 6.26
N GLU A 48 2.67 46.55 6.90
CA GLU A 48 2.94 46.43 8.34
C GLU A 48 3.73 45.15 8.63
N LYS A 49 4.88 45.34 9.28
CA LYS A 49 5.78 44.29 9.73
C LYS A 49 5.12 43.54 10.88
N ASN A 50 4.76 42.28 10.66
CA ASN A 50 4.56 41.31 11.72
C ASN A 50 5.65 40.25 11.63
N ASN A 51 6.56 40.28 12.61
CA ASN A 51 7.44 39.16 12.93
C ASN A 51 6.57 38.02 13.48
N THR A 52 6.20 37.10 12.61
CA THR A 52 5.86 35.73 12.99
C THR A 52 7.08 34.87 12.68
N GLU A 53 7.67 34.27 13.71
CA GLU A 53 8.58 33.13 13.55
C GLU A 53 7.83 32.04 12.78
N THR A 54 8.04 32.00 11.47
CA THR A 54 7.74 30.82 10.66
C THR A 54 8.66 29.71 11.17
N LYS A 55 8.09 28.74 11.90
CA LYS A 55 8.70 27.41 11.96
C LYS A 55 8.85 26.96 10.52
N ASP A 56 10.09 26.97 10.02
CA ASP A 56 10.43 26.35 8.76
C ASP A 56 10.00 24.89 8.88
N THR A 57 8.94 24.49 8.19
CA THR A 57 8.32 23.17 8.35
C THR A 57 9.22 22.06 7.80
N GLY A 58 10.39 22.40 7.24
CA GLY A 58 11.30 21.46 6.57
C GLY A 58 10.69 20.86 5.30
N LEU A 59 9.50 21.32 4.88
CA LEU A 59 8.77 20.82 3.73
C LEU A 59 9.32 21.45 2.44
N SER A 60 9.60 20.61 1.45
CA SER A 60 10.02 21.03 0.12
C SER A 60 9.33 20.21 -0.95
N ILE A 61 8.93 20.84 -2.05
CA ILE A 61 8.42 20.14 -3.23
C ILE A 61 9.56 20.04 -4.24
N ASP A 62 9.89 18.83 -4.67
CA ASP A 62 10.75 18.63 -5.82
C ASP A 62 9.94 18.72 -7.10
N ASN A 63 10.20 19.76 -7.90
CA ASN A 63 9.46 20.04 -9.12
C ASN A 63 9.73 19.05 -10.26
N LYS A 64 10.75 18.18 -10.18
CA LYS A 64 11.03 17.18 -11.23
C LYS A 64 10.07 16.01 -11.15
N ALA A 65 9.78 15.53 -9.94
CA ALA A 65 8.92 14.38 -9.70
C ALA A 65 7.56 14.75 -9.07
N GLY A 66 7.37 16.00 -8.65
CA GLY A 66 6.18 16.43 -7.92
C GLY A 66 6.06 15.73 -6.56
N ILE A 67 7.19 15.43 -5.91
CA ILE A 67 7.25 14.75 -4.61
C ILE A 67 7.52 15.78 -3.53
N GLU A 68 6.71 15.76 -2.48
CA GLU A 68 6.94 16.52 -1.27
C GLU A 68 7.86 15.74 -0.32
N PHE A 69 8.81 16.45 0.30
CA PHE A 69 9.78 15.91 1.23
C PHE A 69 9.74 16.70 2.54
N VAL A 70 9.96 16.01 3.66
CA VAL A 70 10.31 16.63 4.93
C VAL A 70 11.80 16.41 5.22
N THR A 71 12.50 17.45 5.66
CA THR A 71 13.89 17.37 6.12
C THR A 71 13.93 17.05 7.62
N LEU A 72 14.66 15.99 7.98
CA LEU A 72 14.83 15.52 9.35
C LEU A 72 16.31 15.63 9.77
N GLU A 73 16.55 15.85 11.06
CA GLU A 73 17.90 15.90 11.65
C GLU A 73 18.05 14.80 12.72
N ASP A 74 18.95 13.85 12.49
CA ASP A 74 19.36 12.82 13.46
C ASP A 74 20.82 13.06 13.86
N ARG A 75 21.06 13.46 15.12
CA ARG A 75 22.40 13.64 15.71
C ARG A 75 23.35 14.55 14.89
N GLY A 76 22.80 15.55 14.21
CA GLY A 76 23.56 16.51 13.40
C GLY A 76 23.79 16.07 11.95
N GLU A 77 23.25 14.93 11.54
CA GLU A 77 23.11 14.54 10.13
C GLU A 77 21.68 14.83 9.67
N THR A 78 21.54 15.37 8.46
CA THR A 78 20.23 15.69 7.88
C THR A 78 19.97 14.83 6.66
N PHE A 79 18.75 14.33 6.54
CA PHE A 79 18.26 13.68 5.34
C PHE A 79 16.83 14.15 5.07
N SER A 80 16.39 14.08 3.81
CA SER A 80 15.01 14.34 3.45
C SER A 80 14.32 13.03 3.08
N ILE A 81 13.07 12.85 3.50
CA ILE A 81 12.23 11.70 3.14
C ILE A 81 10.93 12.17 2.53
N SER A 82 10.42 11.46 1.52
CA SER A 82 9.13 11.81 0.93
C SER A 82 8.00 11.70 1.96
N THR A 83 7.09 12.66 1.96
CA THR A 83 6.00 12.74 2.94
C THR A 83 5.01 11.59 2.77
N ALA A 84 4.99 10.92 1.62
CA ALA A 84 4.16 9.76 1.36
C ALA A 84 4.86 8.73 0.46
N GLU A 85 4.21 7.58 0.28
CA GLU A 85 4.52 6.55 -0.71
C GLU A 85 4.43 7.14 -2.13
N ILE A 86 5.23 6.63 -3.07
CA ILE A 86 5.17 7.05 -4.48
C ILE A 86 3.82 6.63 -5.08
N THR A 87 3.15 7.56 -5.75
CA THR A 87 1.82 7.31 -6.31
C THR A 87 1.87 6.70 -7.71
N ASN A 88 0.73 6.13 -8.14
CA ASN A 88 0.52 5.70 -9.51
C ASN A 88 0.82 6.79 -10.54
N ASP A 89 0.36 8.03 -10.30
CA ASP A 89 0.59 9.15 -11.24
C ASP A 89 2.08 9.51 -11.35
N GLN A 90 2.77 9.61 -10.20
CA GLN A 90 4.21 9.86 -10.16
C GLN A 90 4.99 8.77 -10.89
N TYR A 91 4.63 7.51 -10.68
CA TYR A 91 5.32 6.38 -11.31
C TYR A 91 5.03 6.30 -12.82
N VAL A 92 3.82 6.59 -13.29
CA VAL A 92 3.53 6.66 -14.74
C VAL A 92 4.28 7.80 -15.42
N ASN A 93 4.37 8.96 -14.77
CA ASN A 93 5.19 10.07 -15.28
C ASN A 93 6.66 9.66 -15.41
N TYR A 94 7.20 8.98 -14.40
CA TYR A 94 8.53 8.38 -14.44
C TYR A 94 8.70 7.40 -15.61
N LEU A 95 7.81 6.41 -15.75
CA LEU A 95 7.92 5.39 -16.80
C LEU A 95 7.97 6.03 -18.19
N ASN A 96 7.11 7.02 -18.45
CA ASN A 96 7.09 7.73 -19.72
C ASN A 96 8.39 8.52 -19.97
N SER A 97 8.89 9.23 -18.97
CA SER A 97 10.15 9.99 -19.09
C SER A 97 11.35 9.06 -19.28
N ALA A 98 11.50 8.03 -18.45
CA ALA A 98 12.59 7.09 -18.52
C ALA A 98 12.57 6.24 -19.81
N TYR A 99 11.39 5.85 -20.29
CA TYR A 99 11.25 5.12 -21.55
C TYR A 99 11.66 5.96 -22.75
N LYS A 100 11.22 7.23 -22.80
CA LYS A 100 11.64 8.19 -23.82
C LYS A 100 13.15 8.46 -23.81
N ASP A 101 13.75 8.46 -22.62
CA ASP A 101 15.20 8.64 -22.42
C ASP A 101 16.01 7.35 -22.65
N ASN A 102 15.36 6.24 -23.02
CA ASN A 102 15.98 4.92 -23.19
C ASN A 102 16.69 4.41 -21.93
N LYS A 103 16.16 4.74 -20.75
CA LYS A 103 16.64 4.26 -19.44
C LYS A 103 15.95 2.99 -18.96
N ILE A 104 14.82 2.66 -19.58
CA ILE A 104 14.05 1.44 -19.32
C ILE A 104 13.51 0.88 -20.65
N VAL A 105 13.06 -0.35 -20.63
CA VAL A 105 12.54 -1.08 -21.79
C VAL A 105 11.16 -1.64 -21.46
N TYR A 106 10.21 -1.51 -22.39
CA TYR A 106 8.96 -2.27 -22.32
C TYR A 106 9.11 -3.59 -23.08
N ASN A 107 9.11 -4.70 -22.34
CA ASN A 107 9.14 -6.05 -22.90
C ASN A 107 7.73 -6.48 -23.32
N ARG A 108 7.42 -6.30 -24.62
CA ARG A 108 6.10 -6.60 -25.18
C ARG A 108 5.69 -8.08 -25.09
N GLU A 109 6.66 -8.99 -25.13
CA GLU A 109 6.38 -10.43 -25.07
C GLU A 109 5.95 -10.85 -23.67
N LYS A 110 6.59 -10.27 -22.65
CA LYS A 110 6.30 -10.54 -21.25
C LYS A 110 5.22 -9.64 -20.66
N GLY A 111 4.94 -8.50 -21.29
CA GLY A 111 4.05 -7.47 -20.74
C GLY A 111 4.60 -6.85 -19.45
N GLU A 112 5.92 -6.70 -19.36
CA GLU A 112 6.61 -6.13 -18.19
C GLU A 112 7.56 -5.01 -18.60
N VAL A 113 7.80 -4.09 -17.67
CA VAL A 113 8.84 -3.07 -17.80
C VAL A 113 10.12 -3.60 -17.17
N GLU A 114 11.23 -3.45 -17.87
CA GLU A 114 12.55 -3.92 -17.47
C GLU A 114 13.56 -2.77 -17.48
N THR A 115 14.59 -2.89 -16.67
CA THR A 115 15.81 -2.09 -16.77
C THR A 115 16.53 -2.41 -18.10
N THR A 116 17.47 -1.56 -18.53
CA THR A 116 18.22 -1.81 -19.78
C THR A 116 19.08 -3.07 -19.76
N ASP A 117 19.43 -3.57 -18.59
CA ASP A 117 20.15 -4.82 -18.34
C ASP A 117 19.22 -6.02 -18.03
N GLY A 118 17.90 -5.85 -18.17
CA GLY A 118 16.93 -6.95 -18.19
C GLY A 118 16.35 -7.35 -16.83
N TYR A 119 16.51 -6.54 -15.79
CA TYR A 119 15.82 -6.76 -14.52
C TYR A 119 14.40 -6.24 -14.58
N SER A 120 13.44 -7.07 -14.20
CA SER A 120 12.03 -6.68 -14.22
C SER A 120 11.68 -5.71 -13.09
N MET A 121 10.98 -4.64 -13.45
CA MET A 121 10.58 -3.54 -12.58
C MET A 121 9.11 -3.66 -12.16
N ILE A 122 8.22 -3.98 -13.11
CA ILE A 122 6.78 -4.11 -12.89
C ILE A 122 6.14 -4.99 -13.97
N GLN A 123 5.23 -5.87 -13.55
CA GLN A 123 4.40 -6.69 -14.44
C GLN A 123 3.06 -5.98 -14.66
N LEU A 124 2.75 -5.53 -15.89
CA LEU A 124 1.55 -4.74 -16.15
C LEU A 124 0.25 -5.57 -16.11
N SER A 125 0.36 -6.89 -16.26
CA SER A 125 -0.76 -7.83 -16.07
C SER A 125 -0.99 -8.23 -14.61
N GLY A 126 -0.29 -7.60 -13.66
CA GLY A 126 -0.39 -7.93 -12.23
C GLY A 126 -1.83 -7.84 -11.70
N SER A 127 -2.29 -8.93 -11.09
CA SER A 127 -3.61 -9.02 -10.47
C SER A 127 -3.59 -10.07 -9.36
N ARG A 128 -4.31 -9.81 -8.28
CA ARG A 128 -4.51 -10.72 -7.13
C ARG A 128 -5.95 -11.18 -6.95
N VAL A 129 -6.86 -10.69 -7.80
CA VAL A 129 -8.32 -10.88 -7.68
C VAL A 129 -8.70 -12.36 -7.58
N VAL A 130 -8.08 -13.19 -8.43
CA VAL A 130 -8.31 -14.64 -8.44
C VAL A 130 -6.98 -15.34 -8.23
N LYS A 131 -6.88 -16.11 -7.14
CA LYS A 131 -5.67 -16.87 -6.83
C LYS A 131 -6.02 -18.24 -6.26
N ASP A 132 -5.57 -19.29 -6.93
CA ASP A 132 -5.64 -20.65 -6.41
C ASP A 132 -4.56 -20.81 -5.32
N HIS A 133 -4.95 -20.62 -4.06
CA HIS A 133 -4.02 -20.60 -2.94
C HIS A 133 -3.53 -22.01 -2.59
N ASN A 134 -4.42 -23.01 -2.74
CA ASN A 134 -4.16 -24.38 -2.38
C ASN A 134 -3.58 -25.22 -3.56
N LYS A 135 -3.61 -24.67 -4.79
CA LYS A 135 -3.14 -25.25 -6.04
C LYS A 135 -3.90 -26.49 -6.50
N ASP A 136 -5.19 -26.59 -6.18
CA ASP A 136 -6.04 -27.71 -6.56
C ASP A 136 -6.82 -27.51 -7.87
N GLY A 137 -6.75 -26.31 -8.45
CA GLY A 137 -7.41 -25.93 -9.70
C GLY A 137 -8.90 -25.60 -9.55
N VAL A 138 -9.40 -25.49 -8.32
CA VAL A 138 -10.77 -25.09 -7.96
C VAL A 138 -10.68 -23.75 -7.23
N PHE A 139 -11.37 -22.74 -7.74
CA PHE A 139 -11.42 -21.42 -7.10
C PHE A 139 -12.65 -21.33 -6.20
N GLU A 140 -12.42 -21.06 -4.92
CA GLU A 140 -13.48 -20.89 -3.91
C GLU A 140 -13.62 -19.42 -3.48
N LEU A 141 -14.78 -19.04 -2.92
CA LEU A 141 -15.06 -17.67 -2.48
C LEU A 141 -13.98 -17.13 -1.51
N ASP A 142 -13.45 -18.02 -0.67
CA ASP A 142 -12.42 -17.81 0.32
C ASP A 142 -11.12 -17.29 -0.32
N GLU A 143 -10.85 -17.70 -1.56
CA GLU A 143 -9.64 -17.41 -2.34
C GLU A 143 -9.77 -16.18 -3.25
N MET A 144 -10.96 -15.57 -3.30
CA MET A 144 -11.16 -14.29 -3.98
C MET A 144 -10.67 -13.13 -3.13
N GLU A 145 -9.87 -12.27 -3.75
CA GLU A 145 -9.40 -11.00 -3.19
C GLU A 145 -10.17 -9.82 -3.77
N ASN A 146 -9.91 -8.62 -3.27
CA ASN A 146 -10.49 -7.41 -3.83
C ASN A 146 -10.19 -7.30 -5.35
N PRO A 147 -11.19 -7.04 -6.20
CA PRO A 147 -10.98 -6.74 -7.62
C PRO A 147 -10.01 -5.58 -7.87
N LEU A 148 -9.94 -4.64 -6.93
CA LEU A 148 -9.05 -3.48 -6.98
C LEU A 148 -7.58 -3.83 -6.71
N ASN A 149 -7.26 -5.05 -6.25
CA ASN A 149 -5.89 -5.54 -6.07
C ASN A 149 -5.27 -5.94 -7.42
N ARG A 150 -5.00 -4.93 -8.25
CA ARG A 150 -4.44 -5.06 -9.60
C ARG A 150 -3.47 -3.94 -9.93
N CYS A 151 -2.64 -4.16 -10.95
CA CYS A 151 -1.85 -3.10 -11.56
C CYS A 151 -2.79 -2.14 -12.29
N TYR A 152 -2.66 -0.84 -12.00
CA TYR A 152 -3.38 0.24 -12.64
C TYR A 152 -2.57 0.96 -13.73
N ILE A 153 -1.43 0.40 -14.12
CA ILE A 153 -0.60 0.92 -15.21
C ILE A 153 -0.70 -0.03 -16.39
N GLU A 154 -0.93 0.51 -17.58
CA GLU A 154 -0.87 -0.21 -18.84
C GLU A 154 -0.01 0.53 -19.87
N TYR A 155 0.45 -0.19 -20.88
CA TYR A 155 1.13 0.43 -22.02
C TYR A 155 0.15 0.55 -23.18
N ASP A 156 -0.14 1.80 -23.55
CA ASP A 156 -0.96 2.12 -24.71
C ASP A 156 -0.12 2.13 -25.98
N LYS A 157 -0.48 1.22 -26.89
CA LYS A 157 0.21 1.06 -28.17
C LYS A 157 -0.09 2.20 -29.14
N GLU A 158 -1.23 2.87 -29.00
CA GLU A 158 -1.63 3.95 -29.90
C GLU A 158 -0.81 5.22 -29.63
N SER A 159 -0.63 5.56 -28.36
CA SER A 159 0.19 6.70 -27.94
C SER A 159 1.68 6.37 -27.70
N ASP A 160 2.08 5.09 -27.75
CA ASP A 160 3.43 4.62 -27.40
C ASP A 160 3.87 5.13 -26.02
N SER A 161 2.97 5.01 -25.04
CA SER A 161 3.16 5.55 -23.70
C SER A 161 2.50 4.67 -22.63
N PHE A 162 2.94 4.85 -21.39
CA PHE A 162 2.29 4.25 -20.22
C PHE A 162 1.14 5.15 -19.75
N ILE A 163 0.00 4.56 -19.46
CA ILE A 163 -1.20 5.26 -18.99
C ILE A 163 -1.76 4.58 -17.75
N LEU A 164 -2.55 5.35 -16.99
CA LEU A 164 -3.36 4.79 -15.91
C LEU A 164 -4.64 4.18 -16.45
N VAL A 165 -4.97 3.01 -15.93
CA VAL A 165 -6.18 2.26 -16.24
C VAL A 165 -7.38 2.98 -15.62
N ASP A 166 -8.31 3.41 -16.47
CA ASP A 166 -9.61 3.93 -16.04
C ASP A 166 -10.49 2.76 -15.56
N PRO A 167 -10.86 2.71 -14.26
CA PRO A 167 -11.66 1.61 -13.70
C PRO A 167 -12.98 1.38 -14.44
N THR A 168 -13.56 2.41 -15.06
CA THR A 168 -14.83 2.29 -15.79
C THR A 168 -14.70 1.62 -17.15
N LYS A 169 -13.48 1.50 -17.68
CA LYS A 169 -13.17 0.88 -18.98
C LYS A 169 -12.67 -0.55 -18.85
N VAL A 170 -12.41 -1.00 -17.63
CA VAL A 170 -12.00 -2.37 -17.34
C VAL A 170 -13.18 -3.31 -17.60
N ASP A 171 -12.92 -4.39 -18.33
CA ASP A 171 -13.83 -5.53 -18.36
C ASP A 171 -13.71 -6.33 -17.06
N TRP A 172 -14.47 -5.92 -16.04
CA TRP A 172 -14.47 -6.58 -14.74
C TRP A 172 -15.06 -7.99 -14.78
N ASN A 173 -15.97 -8.25 -15.72
CA ASN A 173 -16.68 -9.53 -15.82
C ASN A 173 -15.73 -10.71 -16.06
N GLN A 174 -14.55 -10.46 -16.63
CA GLN A 174 -13.56 -11.51 -16.83
C GLN A 174 -13.10 -12.19 -15.53
N TYR A 175 -13.16 -11.49 -14.38
CA TYR A 175 -12.76 -12.00 -13.07
C TYR A 175 -13.89 -12.74 -12.34
N PHE A 176 -15.11 -12.65 -12.84
CA PHE A 176 -16.32 -13.23 -12.25
C PHE A 176 -17.05 -14.16 -13.21
N ASP A 177 -16.34 -14.62 -14.25
CA ASP A 177 -16.86 -15.56 -15.22
C ASP A 177 -17.11 -16.92 -14.54
N SER A 178 -18.37 -17.22 -14.22
CA SER A 178 -18.77 -18.46 -13.54
C SER A 178 -18.46 -19.74 -14.33
N SER A 179 -18.15 -19.63 -15.63
CA SER A 179 -17.62 -20.78 -16.38
C SER A 179 -16.16 -21.11 -16.03
N LYS A 180 -15.41 -20.12 -15.54
CA LYS A 180 -14.03 -20.24 -15.07
C LYS A 180 -13.95 -20.34 -13.54
N TYR A 181 -14.84 -19.64 -12.84
CA TYR A 181 -14.85 -19.51 -11.39
C TYR A 181 -16.25 -19.84 -10.84
N PRO A 182 -16.68 -21.11 -10.89
CA PRO A 182 -18.07 -21.50 -10.63
C PRO A 182 -18.55 -21.35 -9.17
N ASN A 183 -17.64 -21.14 -8.21
CA ASN A 183 -17.95 -21.07 -6.78
C ASN A 183 -17.53 -19.74 -6.14
N VAL A 184 -17.40 -18.69 -6.94
CA VAL A 184 -16.97 -17.36 -6.48
C VAL A 184 -18.00 -16.28 -6.79
N VAL A 185 -17.79 -15.06 -6.29
CA VAL A 185 -18.60 -13.86 -6.58
C VAL A 185 -18.86 -13.75 -8.08
N ASP A 186 -20.09 -13.43 -8.51
CA ASP A 186 -20.49 -13.46 -9.92
C ASP A 186 -20.61 -12.07 -10.58
N SER A 187 -20.38 -10.97 -9.84
CA SER A 187 -20.23 -9.64 -10.43
C SER A 187 -19.40 -8.63 -9.62
N ILE A 188 -18.99 -7.54 -10.26
CA ILE A 188 -18.26 -6.44 -9.62
C ILE A 188 -19.12 -5.70 -8.55
N THR A 189 -20.44 -5.65 -8.73
CA THR A 189 -21.35 -5.03 -7.75
C THR A 189 -21.53 -5.87 -6.50
N ASP A 190 -21.13 -7.14 -6.58
CA ASP A 190 -21.23 -8.14 -5.54
C ASP A 190 -19.93 -8.24 -4.73
N TRP A 191 -19.05 -7.24 -4.82
CA TRP A 191 -17.92 -7.16 -3.88
C TRP A 191 -18.34 -7.08 -2.41
N ALA A 192 -19.58 -6.67 -2.13
CA ALA A 192 -20.20 -6.72 -0.81
C ALA A 192 -20.71 -8.13 -0.44
N GLU A 193 -20.73 -9.08 -1.38
CA GLU A 193 -20.95 -10.50 -1.11
C GLU A 193 -19.70 -11.16 -0.54
N LEU A 194 -18.50 -10.59 -0.75
CA LEU A 194 -17.36 -10.86 0.13
C LEU A 194 -17.68 -10.49 1.60
N ASN A 195 -18.73 -9.68 1.83
CA ASN A 195 -19.10 -9.10 3.13
C ASN A 195 -20.41 -9.65 3.73
N ASN A 196 -21.13 -10.62 3.14
CA ASN A 196 -22.47 -10.98 3.62
C ASN A 196 -22.69 -12.45 4.01
N GLY A 197 -22.37 -12.76 5.28
CA GLY A 197 -23.05 -13.83 6.00
C GLY A 197 -22.36 -14.23 7.29
N GLU A 198 -22.36 -13.36 8.30
CA GLU A 198 -21.80 -13.67 9.64
C GLU A 198 -20.29 -13.96 9.65
N GLY A 199 -19.52 -13.05 9.03
CA GLY A 199 -18.08 -12.92 9.26
C GLY A 199 -17.25 -12.89 7.99
N GLN A 200 -16.16 -12.11 8.08
CA GLN A 200 -14.91 -12.31 7.32
C GLN A 200 -14.67 -11.47 6.05
N PHE A 201 -15.26 -10.28 5.97
CA PHE A 201 -14.57 -9.11 5.40
C PHE A 201 -14.20 -8.17 6.54
N TYR A 202 -12.92 -8.14 6.91
CA TYR A 202 -12.40 -7.17 7.88
C TYR A 202 -11.62 -6.15 7.09
N GLY A 203 -12.16 -4.95 6.97
CA GLY A 203 -11.60 -3.83 6.22
C GLY A 203 -12.72 -2.88 5.82
N ASN A 204 -12.54 -1.58 6.01
CA ASN A 204 -13.33 -0.56 5.31
C ASN A 204 -12.91 -0.52 3.82
N GLY A 205 -13.14 -1.60 3.08
CA GLY A 205 -13.09 -1.55 1.62
C GLY A 205 -14.10 -0.53 1.13
N ASP A 206 -13.87 0.04 -0.06
CA ASP A 206 -14.66 1.13 -0.63
C ASP A 206 -16.18 0.96 -0.39
N THR A 207 -16.64 1.63 0.67
CA THR A 207 -17.92 1.32 1.33
C THR A 207 -19.12 1.88 0.57
N ASP A 208 -18.86 2.74 -0.41
CA ASP A 208 -19.88 3.45 -1.17
C ASP A 208 -20.46 2.62 -2.32
N LYS A 209 -19.87 1.44 -2.60
CA LYS A 209 -20.27 0.50 -3.65
C LYS A 209 -20.03 1.02 -5.08
N LEU A 210 -19.15 2.00 -5.25
CA LEU A 210 -18.77 2.57 -6.53
C LEU A 210 -17.39 2.07 -6.94
N LEU A 211 -17.08 2.22 -8.23
CA LEU A 211 -15.69 2.06 -8.68
C LEU A 211 -14.96 3.37 -8.40
N PRO A 212 -13.68 3.31 -8.01
CA PRO A 212 -12.87 4.51 -7.87
C PRO A 212 -12.78 5.24 -9.21
N THR A 213 -12.69 6.55 -9.14
CA THR A 213 -12.41 7.41 -10.29
C THR A 213 -10.93 7.34 -10.66
N LEU A 214 -10.60 7.74 -11.89
CA LEU A 214 -9.20 7.86 -12.33
C LEU A 214 -8.41 8.84 -11.44
N GLU A 215 -9.04 9.90 -10.93
CA GLU A 215 -8.39 10.87 -10.05
C GLU A 215 -8.06 10.29 -8.66
N GLU A 216 -8.86 9.33 -8.17
CA GLU A 216 -8.54 8.61 -6.94
C GLU A 216 -7.39 7.63 -7.16
N ILE A 217 -7.42 6.85 -8.25
CA ILE A 217 -6.35 5.90 -8.61
C ILE A 217 -4.99 6.60 -8.73
N LYS A 218 -4.95 7.83 -9.28
CA LYS A 218 -3.72 8.64 -9.38
C LYS A 218 -3.04 8.87 -8.02
N LYS A 219 -3.81 8.94 -6.94
CA LYS A 219 -3.33 9.19 -5.58
C LYS A 219 -3.04 7.91 -4.79
N TRP A 220 -3.36 6.74 -5.31
CA TRP A 220 -3.01 5.50 -4.63
C TRP A 220 -1.50 5.26 -4.76
N PRO A 221 -0.87 4.62 -3.75
CA PRO A 221 0.51 4.18 -3.89
C PRO A 221 0.61 3.25 -5.09
N VAL A 222 1.71 3.35 -5.84
CA VAL A 222 1.98 2.39 -6.89
C VAL A 222 2.29 1.04 -6.25
N THR A 223 1.62 -0.02 -6.73
CA THR A 223 1.79 -1.39 -6.26
C THR A 223 2.30 -2.29 -7.38
N PHE A 224 2.53 -3.56 -7.08
CA PHE A 224 3.17 -4.53 -7.98
C PHE A 224 4.62 -4.18 -8.35
N ILE A 225 5.22 -3.23 -7.64
CA ILE A 225 6.59 -2.79 -7.85
C ILE A 225 7.56 -3.85 -7.33
N ARG A 226 8.46 -4.28 -8.21
CA ARG A 226 9.63 -5.09 -7.87
C ARG A 226 10.75 -4.16 -7.40
N TYR A 227 11.74 -4.70 -6.70
CA TYR A 227 12.83 -3.89 -6.13
C TYR A 227 13.51 -2.96 -7.15
N TYR A 228 13.79 -3.48 -8.36
CA TYR A 228 14.41 -2.67 -9.42
C TYR A 228 13.49 -1.55 -9.93
N GLY A 229 12.17 -1.69 -9.89
CA GLY A 229 11.26 -0.60 -10.23
C GLY A 229 11.36 0.57 -9.25
N ALA A 230 11.44 0.26 -7.95
CA ALA A 230 11.65 1.25 -6.90
C ALA A 230 13.02 1.93 -7.01
N ARG A 231 14.08 1.14 -7.21
CA ARG A 231 15.45 1.63 -7.36
C ARG A 231 15.61 2.54 -8.58
N GLU A 232 15.21 2.10 -9.77
CA GLU A 232 15.38 2.90 -10.99
C GLU A 232 14.57 4.19 -10.96
N PHE A 233 13.41 4.21 -10.30
CA PHE A 233 12.68 5.44 -10.05
C PHE A 233 13.52 6.42 -9.22
N ALA A 234 14.07 5.94 -8.10
CA ALA A 234 14.88 6.78 -7.22
C ALA A 234 16.12 7.31 -7.95
N ASP A 235 16.88 6.42 -8.61
CA ASP A 235 18.09 6.76 -9.36
C ASP A 235 17.83 7.78 -10.48
N TYR A 236 16.72 7.63 -11.21
CA TYR A 236 16.37 8.51 -12.33
C TYR A 236 16.19 9.98 -11.91
N TYR A 237 15.63 10.22 -10.71
CA TYR A 237 15.44 11.56 -10.18
C TYR A 237 16.60 12.05 -9.29
N GLY A 238 17.61 11.20 -9.03
CA GLY A 238 18.72 11.49 -8.14
C GLY A 238 18.34 11.42 -6.66
N TYR A 239 17.36 10.57 -6.34
CA TYR A 239 17.01 10.19 -4.97
C TYR A 239 17.67 8.85 -4.63
N ASP A 240 17.28 8.30 -3.48
CA ASP A 240 17.61 6.95 -3.10
C ASP A 240 16.42 6.27 -2.40
N LEU A 241 16.47 4.95 -2.24
CA LEU A 241 15.57 4.27 -1.32
C LEU A 241 16.00 4.53 0.13
N PRO A 242 15.07 4.62 1.09
CA PRO A 242 15.45 4.78 2.49
C PRO A 242 16.28 3.58 2.97
N THR A 243 17.27 3.86 3.81
CA THR A 243 17.77 2.87 4.77
C THR A 243 16.70 2.60 5.82
N ARG A 244 16.81 1.45 6.48
CA ARG A 244 15.95 1.09 7.60
C ARG A 244 16.06 2.11 8.74
N GLU A 245 17.25 2.64 8.99
CA GLU A 245 17.51 3.62 10.03
C GLU A 245 16.84 4.98 9.72
N GLU A 246 16.98 5.50 8.51
CA GLU A 246 16.28 6.72 8.06
C GLU A 246 14.76 6.56 8.17
N TRP A 247 14.25 5.41 7.72
CA TRP A 247 12.83 5.09 7.78
C TRP A 247 12.32 5.02 9.22
N ILE A 248 13.04 4.34 10.12
CA ILE A 248 12.66 4.22 11.53
C ILE A 248 12.72 5.58 12.23
N PHE A 249 13.71 6.40 11.91
CA PHE A 249 13.80 7.75 12.45
C PHE A 249 12.55 8.56 12.10
N ALA A 250 12.14 8.52 10.84
CA ALA A 250 10.89 9.12 10.37
C ALA A 250 9.66 8.54 11.08
N ALA A 251 9.56 7.21 11.20
CA ALA A 251 8.44 6.49 11.82
C ALA A 251 8.27 6.78 13.31
N LYS A 252 9.35 7.11 14.04
CA LYS A 252 9.28 7.48 15.46
C LYS A 252 8.57 8.81 15.72
N GLY A 253 8.35 9.63 14.68
CA GLY A 253 7.56 10.86 14.76
C GLY A 253 8.09 11.90 15.76
N GLY A 254 9.38 11.84 16.12
CA GLY A 254 9.98 12.73 17.13
C GLY A 254 9.49 12.49 18.56
N GLN A 255 8.74 11.41 18.79
CA GLN A 255 8.10 11.07 20.07
C GLN A 255 8.43 9.63 20.51
N ASP A 256 9.40 8.99 19.85
CA ASP A 256 9.81 7.60 20.10
C ASP A 256 8.65 6.59 19.99
N PHE A 257 7.80 6.75 18.97
CA PHE A 257 6.72 5.82 18.70
C PHE A 257 7.20 4.37 18.50
N GLY A 258 6.43 3.41 19.04
CA GLY A 258 6.68 1.97 18.88
C GLY A 258 6.06 1.36 17.63
N TYR A 259 5.07 2.05 17.05
CA TYR A 259 4.44 1.73 15.77
C TYR A 259 4.63 2.90 14.81
N ALA A 260 4.83 2.60 13.53
CA ALA A 260 5.06 3.57 12.47
C ALA A 260 3.78 4.31 12.02
N THR A 261 2.84 4.53 12.91
CA THR A 261 1.54 5.13 12.62
C THR A 261 1.53 6.63 12.90
N ASN A 262 0.42 7.29 12.60
CA ASN A 262 0.27 8.74 12.79
C ASN A 262 0.45 9.20 14.25
N ASP A 263 0.10 8.34 15.22
CA ASP A 263 0.06 8.64 16.64
C ASP A 263 0.83 7.62 17.50
N GLY A 264 1.51 6.66 16.86
CA GLY A 264 2.25 5.60 17.51
C GLY A 264 1.40 4.46 18.08
N ASN A 265 0.08 4.46 17.86
CA ASN A 265 -0.84 3.39 18.25
C ASN A 265 -1.20 2.50 17.06
N ALA A 266 -1.63 1.26 17.34
CA ALA A 266 -2.17 0.34 16.35
C ALA A 266 -3.70 0.28 16.46
N THR A 267 -4.38 1.23 15.80
CA THR A 267 -5.85 1.30 15.74
C THR A 267 -6.29 1.58 14.31
N ASP A 268 -7.54 1.28 13.96
CA ASP A 268 -8.07 1.51 12.61
C ASP A 268 -8.12 3.01 12.22
N SER A 269 -8.02 3.92 13.20
CA SER A 269 -7.86 5.36 12.94
C SER A 269 -6.40 5.81 12.81
N SER A 270 -5.45 4.94 13.16
CA SER A 270 -4.02 5.26 13.16
C SER A 270 -3.29 4.79 11.91
N ALA A 271 -3.83 3.76 11.25
CA ALA A 271 -3.26 3.16 10.05
C ALA A 271 -4.30 2.32 9.32
N TRP A 272 -4.01 2.02 8.05
CA TRP A 272 -4.78 1.09 7.24
C TRP A 272 -4.13 -0.30 7.22
N TYR A 273 -4.69 -1.25 7.97
CA TYR A 273 -4.12 -2.58 8.19
C TYR A 273 -5.20 -3.60 8.58
N ASN A 274 -4.83 -4.87 8.71
CA ASN A 274 -5.73 -5.94 9.15
C ASN A 274 -5.71 -6.09 10.67
N SER A 275 -6.59 -5.39 11.37
CA SER A 275 -6.70 -5.45 12.84
C SER A 275 -7.14 -6.81 13.39
N GLN A 276 -7.56 -7.74 12.53
CA GLN A 276 -7.95 -9.11 12.88
C GLN A 276 -6.98 -10.17 12.34
N ALA A 277 -5.81 -9.79 11.81
CA ALA A 277 -4.78 -10.76 11.46
C ALA A 277 -3.96 -11.18 12.70
N PRO A 278 -3.35 -12.38 12.68
CA PRO A 278 -3.41 -13.38 11.62
C PRO A 278 -4.68 -14.24 11.69
N GLN A 279 -5.66 -13.88 12.53
CA GLN A 279 -6.87 -14.69 12.70
C GLN A 279 -7.78 -14.66 11.46
N GLN A 280 -7.64 -13.65 10.60
CA GLN A 280 -8.55 -13.39 9.49
C GLN A 280 -7.82 -12.87 8.26
N ILE A 281 -8.30 -13.24 7.07
CA ILE A 281 -7.82 -12.70 5.79
C ILE A 281 -8.50 -11.34 5.56
N HIS A 282 -7.72 -10.32 5.21
CA HIS A 282 -8.24 -8.99 4.88
C HIS A 282 -8.25 -8.80 3.38
N LYS A 283 -9.45 -8.73 2.82
CA LYS A 283 -9.73 -8.67 1.37
C LYS A 283 -9.92 -7.24 0.87
N GLY A 284 -9.45 -6.23 1.60
CA GLY A 284 -9.40 -4.84 1.13
C GLY A 284 -8.28 -4.58 0.13
N HIS A 285 -8.01 -3.30 -0.15
CA HIS A 285 -6.98 -2.83 -1.09
C HIS A 285 -6.24 -1.61 -0.53
N ALA A 286 -5.13 -1.23 -1.17
CA ALA A 286 -4.40 0.00 -0.85
C ALA A 286 -5.28 1.24 -1.01
N GLN A 287 -5.12 2.21 -0.11
CA GLN A 287 -5.87 3.46 -0.09
C GLN A 287 -5.01 4.62 -0.61
N ALA A 288 -5.62 5.79 -0.84
CA ALA A 288 -4.90 6.99 -1.21
C ALA A 288 -3.77 7.30 -0.21
N TYR A 289 -2.67 7.88 -0.72
CA TYR A 289 -1.46 8.15 0.07
C TYR A 289 -1.71 9.04 1.30
N ASP A 290 -2.80 9.81 1.30
CA ASP A 290 -3.24 10.76 2.33
C ASP A 290 -4.48 10.28 3.10
N SER A 291 -4.78 8.97 3.06
CA SER A 291 -6.00 8.37 3.66
C SER A 291 -6.08 8.42 5.19
N ILE A 292 -4.94 8.55 5.87
CA ILE A 292 -4.81 8.65 7.33
C ILE A 292 -3.99 9.88 7.64
N GLU A 293 -4.31 10.60 8.73
CA GLU A 293 -3.55 11.78 9.16
C GLU A 293 -2.04 11.48 9.26
N PRO A 294 -1.16 12.46 9.00
CA PRO A 294 0.28 12.23 9.05
C PRO A 294 0.79 12.12 10.49
N ASN A 295 1.98 11.55 10.65
CA ASN A 295 2.70 11.59 11.92
C ASN A 295 3.18 13.03 12.26
N PRO A 296 3.76 13.30 13.44
CA PRO A 296 4.20 14.65 13.83
C PRO A 296 5.26 15.30 12.92
N TYR A 297 5.92 14.54 12.04
CA TYR A 297 6.81 15.05 11.00
C TYR A 297 6.09 15.37 9.68
N GLY A 298 4.77 15.22 9.60
CA GLY A 298 4.02 15.43 8.38
C GLY A 298 4.13 14.26 7.38
N ILE A 299 4.48 13.06 7.85
CA ILE A 299 4.66 11.88 7.00
C ILE A 299 3.47 10.95 7.12
N TYR A 300 2.85 10.64 5.99
CA TYR A 300 1.69 9.79 5.84
C TYR A 300 2.07 8.32 5.69
N ASN A 301 1.20 7.44 6.20
CA ASN A 301 1.15 6.01 5.89
C ASN A 301 2.51 5.29 5.93
N LEU A 302 3.35 5.55 6.95
CA LEU A 302 4.53 4.70 7.21
C LEU A 302 4.10 3.32 7.74
N GLY A 303 3.02 3.27 8.53
CA GLY A 303 2.45 2.04 9.06
C GLY A 303 1.21 1.64 8.26
N GLY A 304 1.18 0.40 7.79
CA GLY A 304 0.04 -0.12 7.02
C GLY A 304 0.11 0.30 5.55
N ASN A 305 -1.04 0.43 4.91
CA ASN A 305 -1.22 0.69 3.48
C ASN A 305 -0.43 -0.27 2.57
N VAL A 306 0.80 0.05 2.16
CA VAL A 306 1.67 -0.88 1.42
C VAL A 306 3.04 -1.04 2.08
N TRP A 307 3.66 -2.20 1.87
CA TRP A 307 5.05 -2.40 2.27
C TRP A 307 5.96 -1.54 1.42
N GLU A 308 7.03 -1.04 2.04
CA GLU A 308 7.98 -0.16 1.37
C GLU A 308 9.34 -0.81 1.21
N TRP A 309 9.83 -0.85 -0.04
CA TRP A 309 11.19 -1.29 -0.34
C TRP A 309 12.23 -0.37 0.30
N THR A 310 13.26 -0.98 0.89
CA THR A 310 14.41 -0.30 1.52
C THR A 310 15.72 -0.83 0.96
N LYS A 311 16.83 -0.14 1.23
CA LYS A 311 18.17 -0.49 0.72
C LYS A 311 18.69 -1.83 1.22
N GLU A 312 18.30 -2.24 2.42
CA GLU A 312 18.92 -3.35 3.13
C GLU A 312 18.71 -4.67 2.38
N TRP A 313 19.80 -5.43 2.30
CA TRP A 313 19.74 -6.83 1.92
C TRP A 313 19.29 -7.66 3.10
N ALA A 314 18.61 -8.74 2.79
CA ALA A 314 18.22 -9.78 3.73
C ALA A 314 18.79 -11.11 3.25
N GLU A 315 19.60 -11.73 4.11
CA GLU A 315 20.08 -13.09 3.91
C GLU A 315 19.23 -14.05 4.76
N TRP A 316 18.76 -15.11 4.12
CA TRP A 316 18.14 -16.21 4.83
C TRP A 316 19.17 -16.89 5.72
N THR A 317 18.93 -16.92 7.03
CA THR A 317 19.76 -17.72 7.94
C THR A 317 18.98 -18.79 8.68
N PRO A 318 19.42 -20.06 8.59
CA PRO A 318 18.90 -21.10 9.46
C PRO A 318 19.42 -20.83 10.88
N ASN A 319 18.53 -20.53 11.81
CA ASN A 319 18.85 -20.41 13.23
C ASN A 319 18.27 -21.62 13.99
N GLU A 320 19.16 -22.46 14.50
CA GLU A 320 18.83 -23.72 15.16
C GLU A 320 18.01 -23.57 16.46
N ARG A 321 17.94 -22.36 17.04
CA ARG A 321 17.23 -22.09 18.30
C ARG A 321 15.89 -21.37 18.15
N LEU A 322 15.69 -20.63 17.07
CA LEU A 322 14.51 -19.77 16.87
C LEU A 322 13.68 -20.13 15.62
N GLY A 323 14.13 -21.12 14.83
CA GLY A 323 13.66 -21.29 13.46
C GLY A 323 14.40 -20.34 12.49
N THR A 324 14.02 -20.31 11.23
CA THR A 324 14.65 -19.46 10.21
C THR A 324 14.46 -17.97 10.51
N VAL A 325 15.52 -17.15 10.44
CA VAL A 325 15.44 -15.69 10.58
C VAL A 325 16.17 -15.01 9.42
N ASP A 326 15.58 -13.95 8.87
CA ASP A 326 16.23 -13.11 7.87
C ASP A 326 17.18 -12.13 8.59
N ARG A 327 18.46 -12.10 8.21
CA ARG A 327 19.44 -11.13 8.72
C ARG A 327 19.55 -9.97 7.75
N PHE A 328 19.26 -8.77 8.24
CA PHE A 328 19.29 -7.54 7.48
C PHE A 328 20.64 -6.84 7.59
N PHE A 329 21.15 -6.31 6.47
CA PHE A 329 22.40 -5.56 6.43
C PHE A 329 22.39 -4.56 5.27
N ILE A 330 22.99 -3.40 5.51
CA ILE A 330 23.42 -2.48 4.46
C ILE A 330 24.69 -3.08 3.85
N ASP A 331 24.84 -2.92 2.54
CA ASP A 331 26.02 -3.36 1.79
C ASP A 331 27.32 -2.89 2.47
N ASP A 332 28.07 -3.82 3.05
CA ASP A 332 29.45 -3.57 3.48
C ASP A 332 30.28 -3.95 2.25
N GLU A 333 31.11 -3.06 1.70
CA GLU A 333 31.91 -3.29 0.48
C GLU A 333 32.72 -4.62 0.50
N LYS A 334 32.85 -5.27 1.66
CA LYS A 334 33.43 -6.61 1.85
C LYS A 334 32.50 -7.79 1.53
N ARG A 335 31.21 -7.54 1.29
CA ARG A 335 30.20 -8.52 0.83
C ARG A 335 29.47 -8.05 -0.43
N ASN A 336 29.92 -6.95 -1.01
CA ASN A 336 29.74 -6.62 -2.41
C ASN A 336 30.88 -7.31 -3.19
N PRO A 337 30.70 -8.51 -3.77
CA PRO A 337 31.11 -8.58 -5.14
C PRO A 337 30.10 -7.65 -5.84
N ILE A 338 30.53 -6.61 -6.56
CA ILE A 338 30.22 -6.64 -8.01
C ILE A 338 29.97 -8.09 -8.33
N ILE A 339 28.71 -8.49 -8.54
CA ILE A 339 28.36 -9.83 -8.98
C ILE A 339 29.47 -10.20 -9.95
N ASP A 340 30.38 -11.05 -9.48
CA ASP A 340 31.52 -11.41 -10.28
C ASP A 340 30.85 -12.20 -11.38
N GLU A 341 30.78 -11.61 -12.58
CA GLU A 341 30.13 -12.18 -13.75
C GLU A 341 30.77 -13.54 -14.12
N SER A 342 31.81 -13.98 -13.40
CA SER A 342 32.39 -15.33 -13.45
C SER A 342 31.74 -16.38 -12.53
N ILE A 343 30.74 -16.03 -11.69
CA ILE A 343 29.93 -17.02 -10.98
C ILE A 343 28.75 -17.42 -11.87
N GLU A 344 28.78 -18.64 -12.42
CA GLU A 344 27.68 -19.21 -13.19
C GLU A 344 26.36 -19.16 -12.39
N PHE A 345 25.45 -18.31 -12.85
CA PHE A 345 24.22 -17.90 -12.17
C PHE A 345 23.23 -19.06 -12.00
N SER A 346 23.05 -19.49 -10.75
CA SER A 346 21.93 -20.34 -10.31
C SER A 346 21.18 -19.79 -9.08
N THR A 347 21.41 -18.52 -8.70
CA THR A 347 21.16 -17.99 -7.34
C THR A 347 20.11 -16.87 -7.20
N GLN A 348 19.25 -16.60 -8.19
CA GLN A 348 18.17 -15.58 -8.08
C GLN A 348 17.21 -15.80 -6.87
N ASN A 349 17.26 -16.97 -6.22
CA ASN A 349 16.44 -17.33 -5.06
C ASN A 349 17.20 -17.31 -3.71
N GLN A 350 18.41 -16.75 -3.62
CA GLN A 350 19.18 -16.75 -2.36
C GLN A 350 19.11 -15.44 -1.57
N TYR A 351 18.96 -14.30 -2.25
CA TYR A 351 19.00 -12.98 -1.62
C TYR A 351 17.67 -12.25 -1.76
N LYS A 352 17.28 -11.59 -0.68
CA LYS A 352 16.06 -10.79 -0.58
C LYS A 352 16.40 -9.35 -0.29
N LYS A 353 15.48 -8.44 -0.57
CA LYS A 353 15.52 -7.05 -0.15
C LYS A 353 14.50 -6.79 0.94
N SER A 354 14.82 -5.83 1.79
CA SER A 354 14.02 -5.46 2.95
C SER A 354 12.75 -4.70 2.55
N LEU A 355 11.66 -5.05 3.23
CA LEU A 355 10.35 -4.41 3.19
C LEU A 355 9.98 -4.01 4.62
N ILE A 356 9.51 -2.78 4.82
CA ILE A 356 9.14 -2.25 6.12
C ILE A 356 7.75 -1.59 6.08
N GLY A 357 7.15 -1.33 7.25
CA GLY A 357 5.89 -0.59 7.39
C GLY A 357 4.64 -1.44 7.56
N GLY A 358 4.64 -2.69 7.09
CA GLY A 358 3.40 -3.48 7.02
C GLY A 358 2.57 -3.13 5.79
N SER A 359 1.35 -3.64 5.71
CA SER A 359 0.41 -3.29 4.64
C SER A 359 -1.03 -3.59 5.06
N PHE A 360 -1.98 -3.16 4.24
CA PHE A 360 -3.43 -3.29 4.49
C PHE A 360 -3.88 -4.71 4.88
N ASN A 361 -3.21 -5.75 4.38
CA ASN A 361 -3.58 -7.14 4.60
C ASN A 361 -2.84 -7.83 5.78
N TYR A 362 -1.95 -7.12 6.49
CA TYR A 362 -1.18 -7.66 7.62
C TYR A 362 -1.61 -7.07 8.97
N PHE A 363 -1.29 -7.80 10.03
CA PHE A 363 -1.59 -7.45 11.42
C PHE A 363 -0.71 -6.35 11.99
N ASP A 364 -1.16 -5.73 13.07
CA ASP A 364 -0.52 -4.59 13.73
C ASP A 364 0.99 -4.69 13.91
N LYS A 365 1.49 -5.86 14.35
CA LYS A 365 2.90 -6.05 14.68
C LYS A 365 3.82 -5.81 13.48
N THR A 366 3.34 -5.95 12.24
CA THR A 366 4.14 -5.64 11.05
C THR A 366 4.43 -4.15 10.88
N MET A 367 3.64 -3.29 11.51
CA MET A 367 3.83 -1.84 11.55
C MET A 367 4.74 -1.39 12.70
N SER A 368 5.20 -2.31 13.55
CA SER A 368 6.12 -1.95 14.64
C SER A 368 7.47 -1.54 14.06
N ILE A 369 8.11 -0.51 14.65
CA ILE A 369 9.40 0.02 14.16
C ILE A 369 10.54 -1.02 14.21
N ASP A 370 10.37 -2.11 14.97
CA ASP A 370 11.32 -3.22 15.07
C ASP A 370 11.07 -4.32 14.04
N TRP A 371 9.94 -4.29 13.34
CA TRP A 371 9.56 -5.31 12.38
C TRP A 371 10.13 -5.04 11.00
N THR A 372 10.59 -6.08 10.32
CA THR A 372 11.08 -6.00 8.96
C THR A 372 10.79 -7.30 8.25
N HIS A 373 10.27 -7.19 7.03
CA HIS A 373 10.03 -8.31 6.14
C HIS A 373 11.07 -8.32 5.01
N ALA A 374 11.12 -9.42 4.26
CA ALA A 374 12.03 -9.53 3.14
C ALA A 374 11.37 -10.30 1.99
N ALA A 375 11.57 -9.81 0.77
CA ALA A 375 11.08 -10.46 -0.44
C ALA A 375 12.17 -10.55 -1.50
N TYR A 376 12.04 -11.51 -2.42
CA TYR A 376 12.95 -11.61 -3.55
C TYR A 376 12.88 -10.34 -4.40
N ILE A 377 14.02 -9.96 -4.98
CA ILE A 377 14.15 -8.73 -5.79
C ILE A 377 13.20 -8.69 -7.00
N HIS A 378 12.80 -9.86 -7.50
CA HIS A 378 11.88 -10.02 -8.63
C HIS A 378 10.41 -10.19 -8.18
N ALA A 379 10.13 -10.20 -6.88
CA ALA A 379 8.76 -10.29 -6.37
C ALA A 379 8.10 -8.91 -6.46
N GLY A 380 6.95 -8.85 -7.13
CA GLY A 380 6.03 -7.72 -7.11
C GLY A 380 4.68 -8.19 -6.56
N ASN A 381 3.97 -7.31 -5.86
CA ASN A 381 2.76 -7.69 -5.14
C ASN A 381 1.76 -6.53 -5.01
N ASP A 382 0.48 -6.81 -4.81
CA ASP A 382 -0.60 -5.81 -4.65
C ASP A 382 -0.45 -4.91 -3.42
N HIS A 383 0.50 -5.24 -2.55
CA HIS A 383 0.85 -4.48 -1.35
C HIS A 383 2.34 -4.15 -1.27
N PHE A 384 3.10 -4.19 -2.39
CA PHE A 384 4.50 -3.77 -2.44
C PHE A 384 4.62 -2.46 -3.23
N GLY A 385 4.96 -1.39 -2.52
CA GLY A 385 5.30 -0.08 -3.05
C GLY A 385 6.63 0.40 -2.47
N PHE A 386 6.83 1.71 -2.41
CA PHE A 386 8.05 2.32 -1.88
C PHE A 386 7.88 3.82 -1.67
N ARG A 387 8.85 4.40 -0.95
CA ARG A 387 9.06 5.84 -0.83
C ARG A 387 10.54 6.16 -1.07
N VAL A 388 10.91 7.44 -1.09
CA VAL A 388 12.28 7.86 -1.44
C VAL A 388 12.88 8.84 -0.43
N VAL A 389 14.21 8.91 -0.41
CA VAL A 389 15.01 9.86 0.38
C VAL A 389 15.99 10.65 -0.51
N LYS A 390 16.50 11.78 -0.02
CA LYS A 390 17.55 12.58 -0.69
C LYS A 390 18.48 13.28 0.29
#